data_AF-A0A9J7LP28-F1
#
_entry.id   AF-A0A9J7LP28-F1
#
_cell.length_a   1.000
_cell.length_b   1.000
_cell.length_c   1.000
_cell.angle_alpha   90.00
_cell.angle_beta   90.00
_cell.angle_gamma   90.00
#
_symmetry.space_group_name_H-M   'P 1'
#
loop_
_entity.id
_entity.type
_entity.pdbx_description
1 polymer ?
#
loop_
_entity_poly.entity_id
_entity_poly.type
_entity_poly.pdbx_seq_one_letter_code
_entity_poly.pdbx_strand_id
1 'polypeptide(L)'
;MAQLVNPDLARERSRVSFDVEKLTNVLYGGPDGVKRKRRIESLALTDPDYEHEDFNYLSREEQYANMLKKSLMAAKKAKELGLSGKDMDDYMT
;
A
#
# COMPACT_ATOMS: atom_id res chain seq x y z
N MET A 1 16.80 -1.03 -9.85
CA MET A 1 16.85 -2.03 -10.93
C MET A 1 15.47 -2.10 -11.55
N ALA A 2 15.30 -1.85 -12.85
CA ALA A 2 14.00 -2.03 -13.48
C ALA A 2 13.68 -3.54 -13.50
N GLN A 3 12.67 -3.96 -12.74
CA GLN A 3 12.23 -5.35 -12.74
C GLN A 3 11.79 -5.70 -14.17
N LEU A 4 12.39 -6.74 -14.75
CA LEU A 4 12.01 -7.22 -16.08
C LEU A 4 10.54 -7.68 -16.02
N VAL A 5 9.64 -6.95 -16.66
CA VAL A 5 8.22 -7.31 -16.71
C VAL A 5 8.07 -8.54 -17.60
N ASN A 6 7.28 -9.52 -17.15
CA ASN A 6 6.98 -10.71 -17.94
C ASN A 6 6.42 -10.30 -19.34
N PRO A 7 6.96 -10.83 -20.46
CA PRO A 7 6.53 -10.45 -21.81
C PRO A 7 5.04 -10.64 -22.09
N ASP A 8 4.42 -11.68 -21.54
CA ASP A 8 2.98 -11.91 -21.68
C ASP A 8 2.18 -10.84 -20.94
N LEU A 9 2.60 -10.45 -19.74
CA LEU A 9 1.98 -9.33 -19.01
C LEU A 9 2.16 -8.01 -19.75
N ALA A 10 3.32 -7.76 -20.35
CA ALA A 10 3.56 -6.57 -21.16
C ALA A 10 2.65 -6.54 -22.40
N ARG A 11 2.49 -7.68 -23.08
CA ARG A 11 1.58 -7.83 -24.22
C ARG A 11 0.14 -7.55 -23.81
N GLU A 12 -0.36 -8.13 -22.71
CA GLU A 12 -1.74 -7.88 -22.27
C GLU A 12 -1.95 -6.42 -21.83
N ARG A 13 -0.98 -5.80 -21.14
CA ARG A 13 -1.04 -4.37 -20.77
C ARG A 13 -1.07 -3.46 -22.00
N SER A 14 -0.43 -3.84 -23.11
CA SER A 14 -0.43 -3.06 -24.35
C SER A 14 -1.76 -3.09 -25.11
N ARG A 15 -2.63 -4.06 -24.83
CA ARG A 15 -3.91 -4.27 -25.51
C ARG A 15 -5.07 -3.47 -24.90
N VAL A 16 -4.82 -2.76 -23.81
CA VAL A 16 -5.86 -2.00 -23.10
C VAL A 16 -6.41 -0.88 -24.00
N SER A 17 -7.73 -0.77 -24.08
CA SER A 17 -8.43 0.24 -24.90
C SER A 17 -8.75 1.53 -24.14
N PHE A 18 -8.30 1.65 -22.89
CA PHE A 18 -8.56 2.78 -22.01
C PHE A 18 -7.30 3.17 -21.23
N ASP A 19 -7.30 4.39 -20.70
CA ASP A 19 -6.23 4.92 -19.87
C ASP A 19 -6.38 4.42 -18.43
N VAL A 20 -5.44 3.57 -18.00
CA VAL A 20 -5.42 2.96 -16.66
C VAL A 20 -5.27 4.02 -15.56
N GLU A 21 -4.53 5.11 -15.81
CA GLU A 21 -4.33 6.16 -14.82
C GLU A 21 -5.62 6.96 -14.61
N LYS A 22 -6.36 7.23 -15.69
CA LYS A 22 -7.70 7.86 -15.59
C LYS A 22 -8.66 6.98 -14.81
N LEU A 23 -8.68 5.67 -15.06
CA LEU A 23 -9.51 4.76 -14.29
C LEU A 23 -9.12 4.77 -12.80
N THR A 24 -7.82 4.76 -12.51
CA THR A 24 -7.29 4.83 -11.13
C THR A 24 -7.75 6.12 -10.45
N ASN A 25 -7.68 7.26 -11.14
CA ASN A 25 -8.20 8.53 -10.63
C ASN A 25 -9.70 8.46 -10.34
N VAL A 26 -10.50 7.80 -11.17
CA VAL A 26 -11.94 7.60 -10.90
C VAL A 26 -12.16 6.79 -9.62
N LEU A 27 -11.39 5.70 -9.42
CA LEU A 27 -11.52 4.83 -8.25
C LEU A 27 -11.16 5.51 -6.93
N TYR A 28 -10.18 6.41 -6.94
CA TYR A 28 -9.68 7.07 -5.73
C TYR A 28 -10.16 8.53 -5.58
N GLY A 29 -11.22 8.92 -6.29
CA GLY A 29 -11.84 10.24 -6.14
C GLY A 29 -11.00 11.41 -6.70
N GLY A 30 -10.12 11.13 -7.65
CA GLY A 30 -9.32 12.09 -8.39
C GLY A 30 -7.80 11.91 -8.24
N PRO A 31 -7.01 12.69 -8.99
CA PRO A 31 -5.55 12.61 -8.98
C PRO A 31 -4.94 12.88 -7.60
N ASP A 32 -5.56 13.75 -6.80
CA ASP A 32 -5.09 14.04 -5.44
C ASP A 32 -5.30 12.85 -4.49
N GLY A 33 -6.38 12.09 -4.66
CA GLY A 33 -6.64 10.86 -3.90
C GLY A 33 -5.61 9.78 -4.23
N VAL A 34 -5.31 9.60 -5.52
CA VAL A 34 -4.25 8.67 -5.97
C VAL A 34 -2.88 9.08 -5.44
N LYS A 35 -2.54 10.38 -5.53
CA LYS A 35 -1.26 10.90 -5.03
C LYS A 35 -1.12 10.69 -3.52
N ARG A 36 -2.20 10.95 -2.76
CA ARG A 36 -2.22 10.69 -1.31
C ARG A 36 -2.02 9.20 -1.02
N LYS A 37 -2.78 8.32 -1.66
CA LYS A 37 -2.67 6.87 -1.45
C LYS A 37 -1.26 6.35 -1.73
N ARG A 38 -0.70 6.68 -2.90
CA ARG A 38 0.67 6.29 -3.28
C ARG A 38 1.72 6.82 -2.30
N ARG A 39 1.54 8.02 -1.75
CA ARG A 39 2.42 8.57 -0.71
C ARG A 39 2.37 7.71 0.57
N ILE A 40 1.18 7.36 1.05
CA ILE A 40 1.03 6.53 2.26
C ILE A 40 1.57 5.12 2.04
N GLU A 41 1.25 4.49 0.91
CA GLU A 41 1.79 3.18 0.52
C GLU A 41 3.32 3.20 0.48
N SER A 42 3.90 4.23 -0.14
CA SER A 42 5.36 4.38 -0.18
C SER A 42 5.95 4.50 1.23
N LEU A 43 5.35 5.30 2.11
CA LEU A 43 5.83 5.45 3.49
C LEU A 43 5.87 4.12 4.23
N ALA A 44 4.85 3.26 4.05
CA ALA A 44 4.81 1.95 4.68
C ALA A 44 5.77 0.94 4.03
N LEU A 45 5.85 0.92 2.69
CA LEU A 45 6.66 -0.07 1.95
C LEU A 45 8.17 0.19 2.04
N THR A 46 8.60 1.43 2.22
CA THR A 46 10.03 1.77 2.30
C THR A 46 10.58 1.75 3.72
N ASP A 47 9.73 1.52 4.71
CA ASP A 47 10.05 1.66 6.12
C ASP A 47 10.40 0.29 6.73
N PRO A 48 11.68 0.08 7.13
CA PRO A 48 12.17 -1.22 7.59
C PRO A 48 11.43 -1.74 8.82
N ASP A 49 10.80 -0.87 9.61
CA ASP A 49 10.06 -1.31 10.79
C ASP A 49 8.87 -2.21 10.41
N TYR A 50 8.31 -2.05 9.19
CA TYR A 50 7.21 -2.85 8.65
C TYR A 50 7.65 -4.12 7.93
N GLU A 51 8.95 -4.35 7.75
CA GLU A 51 9.46 -5.60 7.20
C GLU A 51 9.19 -6.77 8.16
N HIS A 52 8.72 -7.89 7.61
CA HIS A 52 8.50 -9.13 8.33
C HIS A 52 8.54 -10.32 7.36
N GLU A 53 8.76 -11.51 7.90
CA GLU A 53 8.62 -12.77 7.16
C GLU A 53 7.20 -12.90 6.58
N ASP A 54 7.05 -13.59 5.46
CA ASP A 54 5.72 -13.90 4.92
C ASP A 54 4.87 -14.60 6.00
N PHE A 55 3.63 -14.13 6.18
CA PHE A 55 2.73 -14.66 7.20
C PHE A 55 2.49 -16.17 7.07
N ASN A 56 2.62 -16.74 5.86
CA ASN A 56 2.49 -18.16 5.61
C ASN A 56 3.59 -19.01 6.26
N TYR A 57 4.72 -18.41 6.64
CA TYR A 57 5.82 -19.08 7.35
C TYR A 57 5.79 -18.83 8.86
N LEU A 58 4.81 -18.08 9.35
CA LEU A 58 4.67 -17.75 10.77
C LEU A 58 3.59 -18.59 11.43
N SER A 59 3.85 -19.04 12.65
CA SER A 59 2.83 -19.61 13.52
C SER A 59 1.76 -18.55 13.87
N ARG A 60 0.59 -18.99 14.30
CA ARG A 60 -0.51 -18.08 14.68
C ARG A 60 -0.12 -17.06 15.75
N GLU A 61 0.73 -17.45 16.70
CA GLU A 61 1.22 -16.57 17.76
C GLU A 61 2.16 -15.51 17.22
N GLU A 62 3.08 -15.88 16.32
CA GLU A 62 3.99 -14.94 15.66
C GLU A 62 3.25 -13.97 14.75
N GLN A 63 2.25 -14.45 13.99
CA GLN A 63 1.38 -13.59 13.18
C GLN A 63 0.69 -12.54 14.06
N TYR A 64 0.13 -12.97 15.20
CA TYR A 64 -0.52 -12.08 16.16
C TYR A 64 0.44 -11.02 16.72
N ALA A 65 1.62 -11.44 17.17
CA ALA A 65 2.63 -10.53 17.69
C ALA A 65 3.09 -9.50 16.63
N ASN A 66 3.29 -9.93 15.39
CA ASN A 66 3.65 -9.05 14.28
C ASN A 66 2.53 -8.05 13.96
N MET A 67 1.27 -8.49 13.90
CA MET A 67 0.13 -7.60 13.66
C MET A 67 0.00 -6.54 14.77
N LEU A 68 0.18 -6.91 16.03
CA LEU A 68 0.17 -5.97 17.15
C LEU A 68 1.30 -4.94 17.02
N LYS A 69 2.54 -5.40 16.78
CA LYS A 69 3.70 -4.52 16.58
C LYS A 69 3.42 -3.50 15.45
N LYS A 70 2.95 -3.97 14.29
CA LYS A 70 2.64 -3.11 13.13
C LYS A 70 1.54 -2.11 13.43
N SER A 71 0.50 -2.50 14.17
CA SER A 71 -0.61 -1.62 14.56
C SER A 71 -0.14 -0.48 15.47
N LEU A 72 0.69 -0.80 16.47
CA LEU A 72 1.25 0.21 17.37
C LEU A 72 2.20 1.17 16.66
N MET A 73 3.05 0.65 15.77
CA MET A 73 3.93 1.46 14.93
C MET A 73 3.14 2.38 14.00
N ALA A 74 2.07 1.89 13.37
CA ALA A 74 1.21 2.70 12.51
C ALA A 74 0.60 3.88 13.27
N ALA A 75 0.09 3.65 14.48
CA ALA A 75 -0.41 4.72 15.33
C ALA A 75 0.68 5.75 15.67
N LYS A 76 1.89 5.28 16.03
CA LYS A 76 3.03 6.15 16.34
C LYS A 76 3.46 6.99 15.14
N LYS A 77 3.71 6.36 13.99
CA LYS A 77 4.19 7.04 12.77
C LYS A 77 3.12 7.96 12.19
N ALA A 78 1.84 7.59 12.26
CA ALA A 78 0.74 8.48 11.88
C ALA A 78 0.77 9.79 12.69
N LYS A 79 0.99 9.70 14.01
CA LYS A 79 1.15 10.88 14.86
C LYS A 79 2.38 11.70 14.50
N GLU A 80 3.53 11.07 14.29
CA GLU A 80 4.80 11.74 13.96
C GLU A 80 4.75 12.47 12.61
N LEU A 81 4.08 11.88 11.62
CA LEU A 81 3.94 12.42 10.27
C LEU A 81 2.72 13.34 10.10
N GLY A 82 1.94 13.54 11.17
CA GLY A 82 0.73 14.36 11.14
C GLY A 82 -0.34 13.81 10.19
N LEU A 83 -0.45 12.49 10.05
CA LEU A 83 -1.46 11.85 9.22
C LEU A 83 -2.85 12.03 9.85
N SER A 84 -3.82 12.36 9.01
CA SER A 84 -5.21 12.58 9.40
C SER A 84 -6.08 11.36 9.08
N GLY A 85 -7.33 11.36 9.52
CA GLY A 85 -8.31 10.33 9.13
C GLY A 85 -8.59 10.27 7.61
N LYS A 86 -8.17 11.27 6.82
CA LYS A 86 -8.23 11.21 5.34
C LYS A 86 -7.05 10.48 4.72
N ASP A 87 -5.96 10.31 5.46
CA ASP A 87 -4.75 9.61 5.06
C ASP A 87 -4.79 8.13 5.46
N MET A 88 -5.56 7.81 6.50
CA MET A 88 -5.85 6.44 6.92
C MET A 88 -7.13 6.01 6.19
N ASP A 89 -7.06 4.98 5.36
CA ASP A 89 -8.26 4.40 4.73
C ASP A 89 -9.14 3.79 5.85
N ASP A 90 -10.05 4.59 6.41
CA ASP A 90 -11.05 4.13 7.38
C ASP A 90 -12.05 3.23 6.65
N TYR A 91 -11.71 1.94 6.52
CA TYR A 91 -12.63 0.89 6.06
C TYR A 91 -13.73 0.56 7.09
N MET A 92 -13.86 1.36 8.16
CA MET A 92 -14.74 1.14 9.30
C MET A 92 -15.77 2.26 9.53
N THR A 93 -16.01 3.11 8.52
CA THR A 93 -17.14 4.06 8.52
C THR A 93 -18.17 3.68 7.47
#